data_AF-A0A940UTY8-F1
#
_entry.id   AF-A0A940UTY8-F1
#
_cell.length_a   1.000
_cell.length_b   1.000
_cell.length_c   1.000
_cell.angle_alpha   90.00
_cell.angle_beta   90.00
_cell.angle_gamma   90.00
#
_symmetry.space_group_name_H-M   'P 1'
#
loop_
_entity.id
_entity.type
_entity.pdbx_description
1 polymer ?
#
loop_
_entity_poly.entity_id
_entity_poly.type
_entity_poly.pdbx_seq_one_letter_code
_entity_poly.pdbx_strand_id
1 'polypeptide(L)'
;MRVYFWGTRGSLPASITAETVRKKIVRALEAAKGRTFDDQDAIEHFIDHELPFTVSKTYGSNTACIEIKNGDEYIICDAGTGLRDLGNHHMKFIEQGLQRRSGSIF
;
A
#
# COMPACT_ATOMS: atom_id res chain seq x y z
N MET A 1 20.86 2.80 -6.20
CA MET A 1 20.22 2.93 -4.88
C MET A 1 18.73 3.27 -5.02
N ARG A 2 17.85 2.53 -4.35
CA ARG A 2 16.39 2.77 -4.25
C ARG A 2 15.97 2.72 -2.79
N VAL A 3 14.93 3.46 -2.41
CA VAL A 3 14.37 3.47 -1.06
C VAL A 3 12.89 3.14 -1.13
N TYR A 4 12.46 2.16 -0.35
CA TYR A 4 11.07 1.71 -0.26
C TYR A 4 10.53 1.96 1.14
N PHE A 5 9.36 2.58 1.22
CA PHE A 5 8.68 2.87 2.48
C PHE A 5 7.56 1.85 2.69
N TRP A 6 7.80 0.89 3.57
CA TRP A 6 6.83 -0.14 3.94
C TRP A 6 5.90 0.32 5.07
N GLY A 7 6.34 1.31 5.84
CA GLY A 7 5.51 2.06 6.78
C GLY A 7 6.09 3.43 7.07
N THR A 8 5.21 4.41 7.25
CA THR A 8 5.56 5.83 7.41
C THR A 8 4.85 6.48 8.61
N ARG A 9 4.08 5.71 9.38
CA ARG A 9 3.32 6.22 10.53
C ARG A 9 4.15 6.11 11.82
N GLY A 10 3.86 7.00 12.77
CA GLY A 10 4.46 6.96 14.11
C GLY A 10 3.97 5.76 14.93
N SER A 11 4.48 5.63 16.15
CA SER A 11 4.21 4.50 17.05
C SER A 11 2.75 4.32 17.49
N LEU A 12 1.91 5.36 17.32
CA LEU A 12 0.47 5.32 17.56
C LEU A 12 -0.29 5.54 16.24
N PRO A 13 -0.27 4.57 15.31
CA PRO A 13 -0.94 4.72 14.04
C PRO A 13 -2.46 4.67 14.25
N ALA A 14 -3.15 5.77 13.94
CA ALA A 14 -4.61 5.77 13.88
C ALA A 14 -5.08 5.20 12.54
N SER A 15 -5.89 4.14 12.60
CA SER A 15 -6.65 3.65 11.46
C SER A 15 -7.64 4.71 10.96
N ILE A 16 -8.06 4.58 9.70
CA ILE A 16 -9.15 5.42 9.17
C ILE A 16 -10.41 5.26 10.04
N THR A 17 -11.07 6.37 10.37
CA THR A 17 -12.29 6.33 11.18
C THR A 17 -13.52 5.97 10.35
N ALA A 18 -14.53 5.35 10.97
CA ALA A 18 -15.80 5.04 10.32
C ALA A 18 -16.48 6.30 9.73
N GLU A 19 -16.37 7.44 10.41
CA GLU A 19 -16.87 8.72 9.91
C GLU A 19 -16.14 9.15 8.61
N THR A 20 -14.82 8.96 8.55
CA THR A 20 -14.04 9.27 7.34
C THR A 20 -14.45 8.36 6.19
N VAL A 21 -14.62 7.05 6.45
CA VAL A 21 -15.13 6.10 5.44
C VAL A 21 -16.50 6.55 4.93
N ARG A 22 -17.42 6.91 5.84
CA ARG A 22 -18.74 7.42 5.45
C ARG A 22 -18.66 8.65 4.55
N LYS A 23 -17.82 9.64 4.89
CA LYS A 23 -17.61 10.84 4.06
C LYS A 23 -17.06 10.51 2.67
N LYS A 24 -16.14 9.54 2.58
CA LYS A 24 -15.60 9.08 1.29
C LYS A 24 -16.68 8.43 0.42
N ILE A 25 -17.54 7.59 1.01
CA ILE A 25 -18.68 6.98 0.29
C ILE A 25 -19.62 8.06 -0.25
N VAL A 26 -20.01 9.04 0.58
CA VAL A 26 -20.88 10.14 0.14
C VAL A 26 -20.26 10.88 -1.04
N ARG A 27 -18.98 11.28 -0.95
CA ARG A 27 -18.28 11.98 -2.04
C ARG A 27 -18.19 11.16 -3.32
N ALA A 28 -17.95 9.86 -3.22
CA ALA A 28 -17.91 8.98 -4.38
C ALA A 28 -19.27 8.91 -5.08
N LEU A 29 -20.36 8.80 -4.31
CA LEU A 29 -21.73 8.78 -4.84
C LEU A 29 -22.15 10.13 -5.44
N GLU A 30 -21.74 11.25 -4.83
CA GLU A 30 -21.95 12.59 -5.39
C GLU A 30 -21.23 12.75 -6.73
N ALA A 31 -19.99 12.29 -6.84
CA ALA A 31 -19.21 12.31 -8.09
C ALA A 31 -19.79 11.37 -9.17
N ALA A 32 -20.45 10.29 -8.76
CA ALA A 32 -21.13 9.35 -9.65
C ALA A 32 -22.54 9.81 -10.07
N LYS A 33 -23.05 10.94 -9.54
CA LYS A 33 -24.43 11.37 -9.76
C LYS A 33 -24.75 11.52 -11.25
N GLY A 34 -25.80 10.83 -11.69
CA GLY A 34 -26.27 10.84 -13.08
C GLY A 34 -25.51 9.89 -14.00
N ARG A 35 -24.56 9.09 -13.49
CA ARG A 35 -23.88 8.03 -14.24
C ARG A 35 -24.62 6.71 -14.12
N THR A 36 -24.45 5.87 -15.13
CA THR A 36 -24.78 4.45 -15.12
C THR A 36 -23.49 3.66 -15.26
N PHE A 37 -23.41 2.50 -14.61
CA PHE A 37 -22.31 1.56 -14.76
C PHE A 37 -22.90 0.26 -15.27
N ASP A 38 -22.44 -0.18 -16.45
CA ASP A 38 -23.00 -1.34 -17.14
C ASP A 38 -22.49 -2.67 -16.53
N ASP A 39 -21.26 -2.66 -16.04
CA ASP A 39 -20.58 -3.80 -15.43
C ASP A 39 -19.61 -3.37 -14.31
N GLN A 40 -18.93 -4.36 -13.72
CA GLN A 40 -17.96 -4.15 -12.66
C GLN A 40 -16.70 -3.40 -13.16
N ASP A 41 -16.26 -3.66 -14.39
CA ASP A 41 -15.07 -3.04 -14.97
C ASP A 41 -15.27 -1.53 -15.12
N ALA A 42 -16.47 -1.08 -15.49
CA ALA A 42 -16.82 0.34 -15.53
C ALA A 42 -16.76 1.01 -14.14
N ILE A 43 -17.15 0.28 -13.09
CA ILE A 43 -17.05 0.76 -11.69
C ILE A 43 -15.59 0.89 -11.28
N GLU A 44 -14.77 -0.13 -11.56
CA GLU A 44 -13.35 -0.15 -11.23
C GLU A 44 -12.60 0.98 -11.95
N HIS A 45 -12.88 1.17 -13.25
CA HIS A 45 -12.33 2.28 -14.01
C HIS A 45 -12.65 3.64 -13.39
N PHE A 46 -13.90 3.87 -12.98
CA PHE A 46 -14.30 5.10 -12.31
C PHE A 46 -13.56 5.30 -10.97
N ILE A 47 -13.42 4.25 -10.17
CA ILE A 47 -12.72 4.30 -8.87
C ILE A 47 -11.23 4.62 -9.05
N ASP A 48 -10.57 4.01 -10.04
CA ASP A 48 -9.13 4.11 -10.21
C ASP A 48 -8.67 5.32 -11.03
N HIS A 49 -9.48 5.77 -11.97
CA HIS A 49 -9.08 6.80 -12.93
C HIS A 49 -9.84 8.12 -12.81
N GLU A 50 -11.02 8.14 -12.19
CA GLU A 50 -11.85 9.35 -12.13
C GLU A 50 -12.01 9.90 -10.72
N LEU A 51 -12.06 9.05 -9.69
CA LEU A 51 -12.09 9.51 -8.30
C LEU A 51 -10.71 9.99 -7.83
N PRO A 52 -10.63 11.13 -7.12
CA PRO A 52 -9.36 11.57 -6.55
C PRO A 52 -8.87 10.61 -5.47
N PHE A 53 -7.55 10.52 -5.29
CA PHE A 53 -6.90 9.64 -4.31
C PHE A 53 -7.53 9.73 -2.91
N THR A 54 -7.90 10.93 -2.45
CA THR A 54 -8.48 11.14 -1.12
C THR A 54 -9.85 10.48 -0.93
N VAL A 55 -10.54 10.14 -2.02
CA VAL A 55 -11.85 9.47 -2.04
C VAL A 55 -11.69 7.98 -2.32
N SER A 56 -10.90 7.57 -3.31
CA SER A 56 -10.74 6.15 -3.66
C SER A 56 -9.73 5.41 -2.78
N LYS A 57 -8.74 6.10 -2.20
CA LYS A 57 -7.57 5.47 -1.56
C LYS A 57 -7.29 6.06 -0.18
N THR A 58 -6.45 5.38 0.59
CA THR A 58 -5.98 5.84 1.91
C THR A 58 -4.51 5.49 2.05
N TYR A 59 -3.84 6.18 2.96
CA TYR A 59 -2.56 5.70 3.47
C TYR A 59 -2.78 4.53 4.42
N GLY A 60 -1.86 3.57 4.44
CA GLY A 60 -1.87 2.48 5.40
C GLY A 60 -1.56 2.95 6.82
N SER A 61 -1.72 2.05 7.79
CA SER A 61 -1.42 2.28 9.20
C SER A 61 -0.06 1.72 9.63
N ASN A 62 0.78 1.30 8.68
CA ASN A 62 2.08 0.71 8.99
C ASN A 62 3.01 1.70 9.68
N THR A 63 3.55 1.30 10.84
CA THR A 63 4.60 2.06 11.53
C THR A 63 5.94 1.93 10.79
N ALA A 64 6.87 2.82 11.10
CA ALA A 64 8.14 2.98 10.40
C ALA A 64 8.82 1.65 10.04
N CYS A 65 9.01 1.45 8.73
CA CYS A 65 9.80 0.35 8.17
C CYS A 65 10.25 0.78 6.77
N ILE A 66 11.57 0.82 6.56
CA ILE A 66 12.18 1.31 5.32
C ILE A 66 13.18 0.28 4.82
N GLU A 67 13.15 0.01 3.53
CA GLU A 67 14.16 -0.80 2.85
C GLU A 67 15.01 0.11 1.95
N ILE A 68 16.32 0.12 2.18
CA ILE A 68 17.29 0.78 1.31
C ILE A 68 17.97 -0.31 0.49
N LYS A 69 17.73 -0.30 -0.83
CA LYS A 69 18.21 -1.35 -1.74
C LYS A 69 19.31 -0.83 -2.67
N ASN A 70 20.38 -1.61 -2.81
CA ASN A 70 21.44 -1.35 -3.78
C ASN A 70 21.86 -2.65 -4.48
N GLY A 71 21.36 -2.86 -5.69
CA GLY A 71 21.54 -4.13 -6.39
C GLY A 71 20.76 -5.24 -5.68
N ASP A 72 21.48 -6.28 -5.24
CA ASP A 72 20.93 -7.46 -4.57
C ASP A 72 20.95 -7.36 -3.05
N GLU A 73 21.67 -6.38 -2.52
CA GLU A 73 21.76 -6.13 -1.09
C GLU A 73 20.72 -5.09 -0.67
N TYR A 74 20.23 -5.24 0.55
CA TYR A 74 19.35 -4.26 1.16
C TYR A 74 19.61 -4.15 2.66
N ILE A 75 19.30 -2.97 3.19
CA ILE A 75 19.28 -2.69 4.63
C ILE A 75 17.84 -2.38 5.00
N ILE A 76 17.37 -3.00 6.08
CA ILE A 76 16.08 -2.64 6.70
C ILE A 76 16.36 -1.65 7.82
N CYS A 77 15.71 -0.49 7.77
CA CYS A 77 15.72 0.50 8.83
C CYS A 77 14.38 0.47 9.56
N ASP A 78 14.44 0.14 10.85
CA ASP A 78 13.29 -0.12 11.74
C ASP A 78 12.47 -1.35 11.34
N ALA A 79 11.90 -1.99 12.36
CA ALA A 79 11.13 -3.21 12.28
C ALA A 79 9.69 -2.97 12.74
N GLY A 80 9.12 -1.82 12.37
CA GLY A 80 7.72 -1.51 12.61
C GLY A 80 6.76 -2.45 11.87
N THR A 81 5.46 -2.19 11.95
CA THR A 81 4.43 -3.11 11.39
C THR A 81 4.52 -3.26 9.88
N GLY A 82 5.15 -2.32 9.16
CA GLY A 82 5.47 -2.46 7.74
C GLY A 82 6.41 -3.64 7.42
N LEU A 83 7.14 -4.18 8.40
CA LEU A 83 8.03 -5.33 8.23
C LEU A 83 7.29 -6.57 7.72
N ARG A 84 6.02 -6.74 8.12
CA ARG A 84 5.19 -7.86 7.64
C ARG A 84 4.96 -7.79 6.13
N ASP A 85 4.67 -6.59 5.61
CA ASP A 85 4.42 -6.38 4.19
C ASP A 85 5.71 -6.52 3.37
N LEU A 86 6.82 -6.00 3.89
CA LEU A 86 8.17 -6.23 3.36
C LEU A 86 8.46 -7.73 3.26
N GLY A 87 8.27 -8.48 4.35
CA GLY A 87 8.53 -9.92 4.38
C GLY A 87 7.70 -10.67 3.34
N ASN A 88 6.39 -10.38 3.27
CA ASN A 88 5.51 -10.98 2.27
C ASN A 88 5.93 -10.65 0.82
N HIS A 89 6.42 -9.43 0.58
CA HIS A 89 6.94 -9.04 -0.72
C HIS A 89 8.13 -9.89 -1.12
N HIS A 90 9.12 -10.05 -0.23
CA HIS A 90 10.30 -10.87 -0.48
C HIS A 90 9.98 -12.37 -0.62
N MET A 91 9.04 -12.90 0.18
CA MET A 91 8.58 -14.30 0.06
C MET A 91 8.02 -14.62 -1.32
N LYS A 92 7.24 -13.71 -1.92
CA LYS A 92 6.72 -13.89 -3.29
C LYS A 92 7.83 -14.03 -4.33
N PHE A 93 8.95 -13.31 -4.19
CA PHE A 93 10.09 -13.46 -5.09
C PHE A 93 10.79 -14.81 -4.92
N ILE A 94 10.88 -15.30 -3.68
CA ILE A 94 11.45 -16.63 -3.38
C ILE A 94 10.60 -17.72 -4.04
N GLU A 95 9.27 -17.67 -3.88
CA GLU A 95 8.33 -18.63 -4.46
C GLU A 95 8.35 -18.61 -6.01
N GLN A 96 8.58 -17.44 -6.61
CA GLN A 96 8.71 -17.29 -8.06
C GLN A 96 10.07 -17.74 -8.62
N GLY A 97 10.93 -18.34 -7.79
CA GLY A 97 12.25 -18.82 -8.22
C GLY A 97 13.23 -17.69 -8.57
N LEU A 98 12.90 -16.44 -8.25
CA LEU A 98 13.76 -15.26 -8.39
C LEU A 98 14.74 -15.16 -7.20
N GLN A 99 15.20 -16.31 -6.69
CA GLN A 99 16.17 -16.39 -5.61
C GLN A 99 17.54 -15.94 -6.13
N ARG A 100 18.12 -14.90 -5.52
CA ARG A 100 19.54 -14.60 -5.72
C ARG A 100 20.37 -15.20 -4.60
N ARG A 101 21.42 -15.90 -5.04
CA ARG A 101 22.45 -16.59 -4.27
C ARG A 101 23.23 -15.60 -3.41
N SER A 102 23.49 -16.03 -2.16
CA SER A 102 24.53 -15.54 -1.24
C SER A 102 24.35 -14.15 -0.63
N GLY A 103 24.23 -14.08 0.71
CA GLY A 103 24.37 -12.83 1.45
C GLY A 103 23.97 -12.90 2.92
N SER A 104 24.68 -13.71 3.70
CA SER A 104 24.81 -13.71 5.17
C SER A 104 23.56 -13.64 6.06
N ILE A 105 23.32 -14.75 6.76
CA ILE A 105 22.68 -14.78 8.08
C ILE A 105 23.63 -14.08 9.05
N PHE A 106 23.35 -12.81 9.35
CA PHE A 106 23.65 -12.21 10.65
C PHE A 106 22.38 -11.50 11.12
#